data_AF-A0A0M3AYA9-F1
#
_entry.id   AF-A0A0M3AYA9-F1
#
_cell.length_a   1.000
_cell.length_b   1.000
_cell.length_c   1.000
_cell.angle_alpha   90.00
_cell.angle_beta   90.00
_cell.angle_gamma   90.00
#
_symmetry.space_group_name_H-M   'P 1'
#
loop_
_entity.id
_entity.type
_entity.pdbx_description
1 polymer ?
#
loop_
_entity_poly.entity_id
_entity_poly.type
_entity_poly.pdbx_seq_one_letter_code
_entity_poly.pdbx_strand_id
1 'polypeptide(L)'
;MTDRPRRIQLSRAKGWRMPDNTVKVDRSTKWGNPYPLQPGRTAEQAVAAFRIHLRETPSLREMAGRELRGKNLACWCPAGAPCHADILLEAANG
;
A
#
# COMPACT_ATOMS: atom_id res chain seq x y z
N MET A 1 -17.86 -16.18 2.91
CA MET A 1 -16.71 -15.88 3.80
C MET A 1 -15.92 -14.76 3.14
N THR A 2 -15.98 -13.53 3.64
CA THR A 2 -15.17 -12.44 3.09
C THR A 2 -13.72 -12.67 3.48
N ASP A 3 -12.89 -13.00 2.49
CA ASP A 3 -11.44 -13.13 2.65
C ASP A 3 -10.87 -11.84 3.27
N ARG A 4 -9.83 -11.97 4.10
CA ARG A 4 -9.20 -10.80 4.72
C ARG A 4 -8.57 -9.94 3.63
N PRO A 5 -8.68 -8.60 3.70
CA PRO A 5 -7.98 -7.72 2.77
C PRO A 5 -6.50 -8.05 2.67
N ARG A 6 -5.98 -8.15 1.45
CA ARG A 6 -4.60 -8.57 1.20
C ARG A 6 -3.87 -7.65 0.23
N ARG A 7 -2.53 -7.69 0.31
CA ARG A 7 -1.65 -7.03 -0.64
C ARG A 7 -1.64 -7.80 -1.96
N ILE A 8 -1.75 -7.07 -3.07
CA ILE A 8 -1.62 -7.59 -4.43
C ILE A 8 -0.41 -6.94 -5.10
N GLN A 9 0.42 -7.73 -5.76
CA GLN A 9 1.45 -7.18 -6.64
C GLN A 9 0.82 -6.84 -8.00
N LEU A 10 0.97 -5.59 -8.44
CA LEU A 10 0.61 -5.15 -9.79
C LEU A 10 1.48 -5.88 -10.80
N SER A 11 0.88 -6.28 -11.93
CA SER A 11 1.59 -6.98 -13.00
C SER A 11 1.23 -6.40 -14.37
N ARG A 12 2.19 -6.45 -15.29
CA ARG A 12 2.00 -6.15 -16.71
C ARG A 12 1.97 -7.40 -17.58
N ALA A 13 1.96 -8.59 -16.97
CA ALA A 13 1.89 -9.84 -17.71
C ALA A 13 0.63 -9.87 -18.59
N LYS A 14 0.78 -10.38 -19.83
CA LYS A 14 -0.33 -10.49 -20.78
C LYS A 14 -1.48 -11.28 -20.14
N GLY A 15 -2.69 -10.72 -20.22
CA GLY A 15 -3.90 -11.33 -19.65
C GLY A 15 -4.12 -11.04 -18.16
N TRP A 16 -3.15 -10.44 -17.45
CA TRP A 16 -3.37 -10.05 -16.06
C TRP A 16 -4.45 -8.97 -15.96
N ARG A 17 -5.29 -9.11 -14.93
CA ARG A 17 -6.30 -8.14 -14.54
C ARG A 17 -6.18 -7.91 -13.04
N MET A 18 -6.31 -6.66 -12.64
CA MET A 18 -6.37 -6.33 -11.22
C MET A 18 -7.60 -7.02 -10.63
N PRO A 19 -7.46 -7.84 -9.57
CA PRO A 19 -8.59 -8.52 -8.98
C PRO A 19 -9.65 -7.53 -8.51
N ASP A 20 -10.90 -7.97 -8.50
CA ASP A 20 -12.00 -7.18 -7.96
C ASP A 20 -11.72 -6.76 -6.51
N ASN A 21 -12.39 -5.70 -6.07
CA ASN A 21 -12.24 -5.13 -4.72
C ASN A 21 -10.79 -4.71 -4.39
N THR A 22 -9.98 -4.37 -5.40
CA THR A 22 -8.59 -3.94 -5.24
C THR A 22 -8.40 -2.46 -5.59
N VAL A 23 -7.78 -1.71 -4.70
CA VAL A 23 -7.41 -0.31 -4.90
C VAL A 23 -5.93 -0.21 -5.25
N LYS A 24 -5.62 0.53 -6.32
CA LYS A 24 -4.24 0.84 -6.71
C LYS A 24 -3.66 1.89 -5.74
N VAL A 25 -2.52 1.57 -5.12
CA VAL A 25 -1.86 2.44 -4.13
C VAL A 25 -0.42 2.79 -4.51
N ASP A 26 -0.02 2.62 -5.77
CA ASP A 26 1.33 3.01 -6.19
C ASP A 26 1.57 4.52 -6.11
N ARG A 27 2.81 4.95 -6.39
CA ARG A 27 3.22 6.36 -6.34
C ARG A 27 2.42 7.32 -7.22
N SER A 28 1.57 6.83 -8.14
CA SER A 28 0.71 7.67 -8.98
C SER A 28 -0.60 8.06 -8.31
N THR A 29 -0.88 7.55 -7.12
CA THR A 29 -2.11 7.84 -6.37
C THR A 29 -1.81 8.58 -5.07
N LYS A 30 -2.85 9.15 -4.46
CA LYS A 30 -2.75 9.79 -3.13
C LYS A 30 -2.31 8.85 -2.00
N TRP A 31 -2.33 7.53 -2.25
CA TRP A 31 -1.90 6.49 -1.31
C TRP A 31 -0.45 6.05 -1.53
N GLY A 32 0.24 6.65 -2.50
CA GLY A 32 1.62 6.36 -2.80
C GLY A 32 2.56 6.70 -1.65
N ASN A 33 3.59 5.89 -1.47
CA ASN A 33 4.69 6.24 -0.57
C ASN A 33 5.46 7.46 -1.12
N PRO A 34 5.52 8.61 -0.41
CA PRO A 34 6.25 9.79 -0.84
C PRO A 34 7.77 9.67 -0.66
N TYR A 35 8.26 8.58 -0.05
CA TYR A 35 9.68 8.29 0.15
C TYR A 35 10.18 7.33 -0.95
N PRO A 36 10.76 7.81 -2.05
CA PRO A 36 11.25 6.94 -3.11
C PRO A 36 12.50 6.17 -2.66
N LEU A 37 12.73 5.03 -3.32
CA LEU A 37 14.02 4.34 -3.29
C LEU A 37 15.07 5.24 -3.94
N GLN A 38 16.23 5.34 -3.30
CA GLN A 38 17.38 6.12 -3.76
C GLN A 38 18.66 5.50 -3.19
N PRO A 39 19.86 5.77 -3.75
CA PRO A 39 21.10 5.34 -3.14
C PRO A 39 21.15 5.72 -1.66
N GLY A 40 21.40 4.74 -0.79
CA GLY A 40 21.39 4.91 0.66
C GLY A 40 20.03 4.83 1.35
N ARG A 41 18.92 4.61 0.62
CA ARG A 41 17.60 4.31 1.19
C ARG A 41 17.06 2.97 0.68
N THR A 42 17.01 1.98 1.58
CA THR A 42 16.43 0.66 1.29
C THR A 42 14.91 0.70 1.27
N ALA A 43 14.28 -0.39 0.80
CA ALA A 43 12.83 -0.54 0.82
C ALA A 43 12.28 -0.53 2.25
N GLU A 44 12.98 -1.19 3.19
CA GLU A 44 12.64 -1.20 4.61
C GLU A 44 12.64 0.23 5.18
N GLN A 45 13.68 1.02 4.87
CA GLN A 45 13.78 2.40 5.33
C GLN A 45 12.67 3.29 4.73
N ALA A 46 12.36 3.12 3.44
CA ALA A 46 11.27 3.86 2.79
C ALA A 46 9.89 3.50 3.38
N VAL A 47 9.65 2.22 3.69
CA VAL A 47 8.41 1.76 4.33
C VAL A 47 8.32 2.21 5.78
N ALA A 48 9.44 2.18 6.52
CA ALA A 48 9.51 2.69 7.89
C ALA A 48 9.20 4.19 7.95
N ALA A 49 9.79 4.98 7.04
CA ALA A 49 9.49 6.41 6.91
C ALA A 49 8.00 6.65 6.60
N PHE A 50 7.42 5.84 5.71
CA PHE A 50 5.99 5.92 5.41
C PHE A 50 5.10 5.57 6.61
N ARG A 51 5.46 4.55 7.40
CA ARG A 51 4.74 4.20 8.63
C ARG A 51 4.76 5.35 9.64
N ILE A 52 5.87 6.07 9.77
CA ILE A 52 5.96 7.27 10.60
C ILE A 52 5.08 8.38 10.01
N HIS A 53 5.20 8.68 8.72
CA HIS A 53 4.39 9.69 8.05
C HIS A 53 2.89 9.48 8.25
N LEU A 54 2.41 8.24 8.08
CA LEU A 54 1.00 7.91 8.26
C LEU A 54 0.54 8.08 9.72
N ARG A 55 1.42 7.81 10.69
CA ARG A 55 1.15 8.01 12.12
C ARG A 55 1.06 9.50 12.46
N GLU A 56 2.00 10.30 11.93
CA GLU A 56 2.10 11.74 12.18
C GLU A 56 1.13 12.57 11.32
N THR A 57 0.37 11.93 10.42
CA THR A 57 -0.63 12.58 9.56
C THR A 57 -2.04 12.00 9.83
N PRO A 58 -2.73 12.42 10.90
CA PRO A 58 -4.03 11.85 11.30
C PRO A 58 -5.08 11.88 10.18
N SER A 59 -5.14 12.97 9.41
CA SER A 59 -6.07 13.11 8.29
C SER A 59 -5.87 12.05 7.21
N LEU A 60 -4.62 11.75 6.84
CA LEU A 60 -4.31 10.69 5.87
C LEU A 60 -4.72 9.31 6.41
N ARG A 61 -4.46 9.06 7.70
CA ARG A 61 -4.84 7.81 8.36
C ARG A 61 -6.36 7.63 8.42
N GLU A 62 -7.09 8.68 8.77
CA GLU A 62 -8.56 8.68 8.77
C GLU A 62 -9.13 8.43 7.37
N MET A 63 -8.58 9.10 6.35
CA MET A 63 -8.97 8.85 4.97
C MET A 63 -8.70 7.39 4.57
N ALA A 64 -7.57 6.81 4.96
CA ALA A 64 -7.25 5.41 4.68
C ALA A 64 -8.30 4.48 5.32
N GLY A 65 -8.71 4.74 6.57
CA GLY A 65 -9.76 3.99 7.24
C GLY A 65 -11.14 4.10 6.57
N ARG A 66 -11.46 5.24 5.94
CA ARG A 66 -12.74 5.43 5.24
C ARG A 66 -12.75 4.82 3.84
N GLU A 67 -11.67 4.96 3.09
CA GLU A 67 -11.63 4.63 1.67
C GLU A 67 -11.04 3.24 1.36
N LEU A 68 -10.19 2.72 2.23
CA LEU A 68 -9.44 1.47 1.99
C LEU A 68 -9.91 0.29 2.85
N ARG A 69 -10.81 0.52 3.83
CA ARG A 69 -11.31 -0.54 4.70
C ARG A 69 -12.04 -1.61 3.90
N GLY A 70 -11.69 -2.86 4.14
CA GLY A 70 -12.22 -4.00 3.40
C GLY A 70 -11.71 -4.15 1.96
N LYS A 71 -10.76 -3.33 1.49
CA LYS A 71 -10.20 -3.38 0.13
C LYS A 71 -8.83 -4.06 0.09
N ASN A 72 -8.59 -4.87 -0.95
CA ASN A 72 -7.25 -5.30 -1.30
C ASN A 72 -6.45 -4.09 -1.80
N LEU A 73 -5.15 -4.06 -1.56
CA LEU A 73 -4.29 -2.94 -1.98
C LEU A 73 -3.23 -3.43 -2.96
N ALA A 74 -3.12 -2.77 -4.12
CA ALA A 74 -2.19 -3.14 -5.17
C ALA A 74 -1.03 -2.14 -5.34
N CYS A 75 0.19 -2.66 -5.31
CA CYS A 75 1.43 -1.90 -5.54
C CYS A 75 2.40 -2.69 -6.44
N TRP A 76 3.42 -2.04 -6.99
CA TRP A 76 4.45 -2.69 -7.81
C TRP A 76 5.54 -3.43 -7.02
N CYS A 77 5.59 -3.26 -5.69
CA CYS A 77 6.60 -3.93 -4.87
C CYS A 77 6.52 -5.47 -5.02
N PRO A 78 7.67 -6.16 -5.15
CA PRO A 78 7.69 -7.62 -5.23
C PRO A 78 7.02 -8.30 -4.03
N ALA A 79 6.39 -9.45 -4.26
CA ALA A 79 5.95 -10.33 -3.18
C ALA A 79 7.12 -10.67 -2.23
N GLY A 80 6.88 -10.68 -0.92
CA GLY A 80 7.92 -10.88 0.11
C GLY A 80 8.77 -9.65 0.46
N ALA A 81 8.85 -8.62 -0.39
CA ALA A 81 9.56 -7.39 -0.07
C ALA A 81 8.73 -6.47 0.84
N PRO A 82 9.35 -5.55 1.61
CA PRO A 82 8.63 -4.49 2.32
C PRO A 82 7.79 -3.66 1.35
N CYS A 83 6.54 -3.38 1.72
CA CYS A 83 5.66 -2.53 0.92
C CYS A 83 4.85 -1.58 1.81
N HIS A 84 4.59 -0.39 1.31
CA HIS A 84 3.74 0.58 1.99
C HIS A 84 2.26 0.18 1.96
N ALA A 85 1.86 -0.69 1.03
CA ALA A 85 0.52 -1.25 0.98
C ALA A 85 0.20 -2.08 2.24
N ASP A 86 1.19 -2.74 2.85
CA ASP A 86 0.99 -3.48 4.10
C ASP A 86 0.66 -2.52 5.26
N ILE A 87 1.33 -1.37 5.31
CA ILE A 87 1.08 -0.32 6.29
C ILE A 87 -0.33 0.27 6.15
N LEU A 88 -0.77 0.49 4.90
CA LEU A 88 -2.12 0.96 4.63
C LEU A 88 -3.18 -0.11 4.97
N LEU A 89 -2.90 -1.39 4.72
CA LEU A 89 -3.79 -2.49 5.12
C LEU A 89 -3.96 -2.54 6.65
N GLU A 90 -2.85 -2.45 7.39
CA GLU A 90 -2.85 -2.36 8.86
C GLU A 90 -3.68 -1.16 9.32
N ALA A 91 -3.40 0.03 8.79
CA ALA A 91 -4.06 1.27 9.21
C ALA A 91 -5.56 1.31 8.88
N ALA A 92 -5.99 0.68 7.77
CA ALA A 92 -7.38 0.73 7.32
C ALA A 92 -8.26 -0.35 7.98
N ASN A 93 -7.69 -1.48 8.40
CA ASN A 93 -8.44 -2.65 8.88
C ASN A 93 -8.17 -3.02 10.34
N GLY A 94 -7.20 -2.37 11.00
CA GLY A 94 -7.03 -2.40 12.45
C GLY A 94 -8.06 -1.57 13.20
#